data_AF-A0A6V7IE71-F1
#
_entry.id   AF-A0A6V7IE71-F1
#
_cell.length_a   1.000
_cell.length_b   1.000
_cell.length_c   1.000
_cell.angle_alpha   90.00
_cell.angle_beta   90.00
_cell.angle_gamma   90.00
#
_symmetry.space_group_name_H-M   'P 1'
#
loop_
_entity.id
_entity.type
_entity.pdbx_description
1 polymer ?
#
loop_
_entity_poly.entity_id
_entity_poly.type
_entity_poly.pdbx_seq_one_letter_code
_entity_poly.pdbx_strand_id
1 'polypeptide(L)'
;VLAQNMLNGKIPPTWTKASAYPTLKPLSGFITDFLRRLEFFENWFTNGKPTTFWISGFSFVHAFLTGAMQNYARKYKISIDRLDFDFE
;
A
#
# COMPACT_ATOMS: atom_id res chain seq x y z
N VAL A 1 7.68 27.45 0.87
CA VAL A 1 7.86 26.20 1.64
C VAL A 1 7.88 24.94 0.75
N LEU A 2 6.94 24.78 -0.20
CA LEU A 2 6.92 23.65 -1.15
C LEU A 2 8.20 23.58 -2.01
N ALA A 3 8.47 24.62 -2.80
CA ALA A 3 9.62 24.68 -3.70
C ALA A 3 10.96 24.51 -2.95
N GLN A 4 11.12 25.14 -1.78
CA GLN A 4 12.32 25.00 -0.95
C GLN A 4 12.59 23.55 -0.52
N ASN A 5 11.55 22.80 -0.13
CA ASN A 5 11.75 21.38 0.22
C ASN A 5 12.14 20.57 -1.02
N MET A 6 11.49 20.82 -2.15
CA MET A 6 11.78 20.11 -3.41
C MET A 6 13.21 20.37 -3.90
N LEU A 7 13.67 21.62 -3.89
CA LEU A 7 15.03 22.00 -4.28
C LEU A 7 16.09 21.37 -3.37
N ASN A 8 15.75 21.13 -2.09
CA ASN A 8 16.62 20.44 -1.14
C ASN A 8 16.47 18.91 -1.15
N GLY A 9 15.74 18.34 -2.13
CA GLY A 9 15.51 16.90 -2.23
C GLY A 9 14.67 16.31 -1.09
N LYS A 10 13.92 17.14 -0.36
CA LYS A 10 13.04 16.74 0.74
C LYS A 10 11.60 16.65 0.28
N ILE A 11 10.86 15.71 0.85
CA ILE A 11 9.43 15.59 0.61
C ILE A 11 8.73 16.75 1.32
N PRO A 12 7.87 17.52 0.62
CA PRO A 12 7.09 18.56 1.27
C PRO A 12 6.19 17.99 2.39
N PRO A 13 6.12 18.63 3.57
CA PRO A 13 5.31 18.13 4.68
C PRO A 13 3.82 17.95 4.35
N THR A 14 3.28 18.77 3.45
CA THR A 14 1.89 18.65 2.97
C THR A 14 1.65 17.34 2.22
N TRP A 15 2.65 16.86 1.47
CA TRP A 15 2.58 15.58 0.76
C TRP A 15 2.73 14.42 1.72
N THR A 16 3.61 14.52 2.73
CA THR A 16 3.72 13.49 3.77
C THR A 16 2.41 13.34 4.54
N LYS A 17 1.70 14.44 4.81
CA LYS A 17 0.39 14.41 5.45
C LYS A 17 -0.70 13.81 4.55
N ALA A 18 -0.65 14.06 3.25
CA ALA A 18 -1.61 13.55 2.27
C ALA A 18 -1.32 12.12 1.81
N SER A 19 -0.05 11.71 1.80
CA SER A 19 0.41 10.39 1.43
C SER A 19 0.16 9.42 2.57
N ALA A 20 -0.70 8.45 2.36
CA ALA A 20 -1.09 7.49 3.38
C ALA A 20 0.00 6.45 3.72
N TYR A 21 1.23 6.54 3.17
CA TYR A 21 2.33 5.63 3.49
C TYR A 21 3.58 6.38 4.01
N PRO A 22 4.15 5.98 5.16
CA PRO A 22 5.36 6.59 5.71
C PRO A 22 6.60 6.18 4.90
N THR A 23 7.58 7.08 4.79
CA THR A 23 8.84 6.82 4.10
C THR A 23 10.00 7.60 4.71
N LEU A 24 11.19 7.01 4.68
CA LEU A 24 12.47 7.68 5.01
C LEU A 24 13.29 7.99 3.74
N LYS A 25 12.74 7.73 2.54
CA LYS A 25 13.43 7.99 1.28
C LYS A 25 13.55 9.50 1.01
N PRO A 26 14.62 9.94 0.33
CA PRO A 26 14.66 11.30 -0.22
C PRO A 26 13.58 11.48 -1.30
N LEU A 27 13.34 12.72 -1.73
CA LEU A 27 12.28 13.06 -2.68
C LEU A 27 12.31 12.20 -3.95
N SER A 28 13.47 12.00 -4.57
CA SER A 28 13.60 11.16 -5.78
C SER A 28 13.14 9.73 -5.53
N GLY A 29 13.63 9.12 -4.44
CA GLY A 29 13.25 7.76 -4.05
C GLY A 29 11.77 7.65 -3.70
N PHE A 30 11.18 8.68 -3.09
CA PHE A 30 9.74 8.76 -2.84
C PHE A 30 8.94 8.79 -4.15
N ILE A 31 9.32 9.64 -5.11
CA ILE A 31 8.63 9.73 -6.40
C ILE A 31 8.71 8.40 -7.16
N THR A 32 9.88 7.76 -7.21
CA THR A 32 10.02 6.44 -7.84
C THR A 32 9.17 5.37 -7.14
N ASP A 33 9.11 5.37 -5.80
CA ASP A 33 8.26 4.44 -5.06
C ASP A 33 6.77 4.69 -5.32
N PHE A 34 6.36 5.96 -5.35
CA PHE A 34 5.00 6.37 -5.61
C PHE A 34 4.53 5.94 -7.00
N LEU A 35 5.34 6.19 -8.04
CA LEU A 35 5.02 5.77 -9.41
C LEU A 35 4.87 4.25 -9.53
N ARG A 36 5.74 3.48 -8.88
CA ARG A 36 5.61 2.00 -8.84
C ARG A 36 4.32 1.54 -8.15
N ARG A 37 3.88 2.23 -7.09
CA ARG A 37 2.59 1.93 -6.44
C ARG A 37 1.42 2.22 -7.38
N LEU A 38 1.46 3.36 -8.08
CA LEU A 38 0.43 3.70 -9.07
C LEU A 38 0.36 2.66 -10.18
N GLU A 39 1.51 2.28 -10.75
CA GLU A 39 1.58 1.25 -11.79
C GLU A 39 1.02 -0.10 -11.30
N PHE A 40 1.34 -0.51 -10.07
CA PHE A 40 0.79 -1.73 -9.47
C PHE A 40 -0.74 -1.70 -9.38
N PHE A 41 -1.31 -0.59 -8.90
CA PHE A 41 -2.77 -0.45 -8.77
C PHE A 41 -3.47 -0.25 -10.12
N GLU A 42 -2.85 0.44 -11.07
CA GLU A 42 -3.36 0.60 -12.42
C GLU A 42 -3.39 -0.73 -13.18
N ASN A 43 -2.34 -1.54 -13.03
CA ASN A 43 -2.30 -2.89 -13.59
C ASN A 43 -3.40 -3.76 -12.97
N TRP A 44 -3.57 -3.72 -11.64
CA TRP A 44 -4.67 -4.43 -10.98
C TRP A 44 -6.03 -3.94 -11.53
N PHE A 45 -6.25 -2.63 -11.61
CA PHE A 45 -7.51 -2.09 -12.14
C PHE A 45 -7.81 -2.56 -13.57
N THR A 46 -6.79 -2.59 -14.44
CA THR A 46 -6.95 -2.88 -15.87
C THR A 46 -7.00 -4.37 -16.17
N ASN A 47 -6.15 -5.18 -15.53
CA ASN A 47 -5.96 -6.60 -15.83
C ASN A 47 -6.58 -7.54 -14.79
N GLY A 48 -7.16 -6.98 -13.72
CA GLY A 48 -7.75 -7.74 -12.63
C GLY A 48 -6.76 -8.09 -11.52
N LYS A 49 -7.23 -8.87 -10.55
CA LYS A 49 -6.52 -9.16 -9.29
C LYS A 49 -5.18 -9.86 -9.55
N PRO A 50 -4.05 -9.36 -9.03
CA PRO A 50 -2.76 -10.04 -9.20
C PRO A 50 -2.74 -11.38 -8.44
N THR A 51 -1.88 -12.29 -8.88
CA THR A 51 -1.63 -13.58 -8.19
C THR A 51 -0.81 -13.39 -6.92
N THR A 52 0.07 -12.39 -6.90
CA THR A 52 0.90 -12.01 -5.75
C THR A 52 0.73 -10.53 -5.46
N PHE A 53 0.51 -10.19 -4.19
CA PHE A 53 0.33 -8.80 -3.77
C PHE A 53 1.63 -8.21 -3.23
N TRP A 54 1.97 -6.99 -3.68
CA TRP A 54 3.05 -6.22 -3.07
C TRP A 54 2.58 -5.62 -1.74
N ILE A 55 2.71 -6.39 -0.65
CA ILE A 55 2.14 -6.02 0.66
C ILE A 55 2.63 -4.65 1.15
N SER A 56 3.93 -4.35 1.08
CA SER A 56 4.46 -3.03 1.48
C SER A 56 4.05 -1.89 0.53
N GLY A 57 3.45 -2.21 -0.62
CA GLY A 57 2.89 -1.28 -1.59
C GLY A 57 1.55 -0.65 -1.17
N PHE A 58 0.87 -1.24 -0.19
CA PHE A 58 -0.35 -0.67 0.39
C PHE A 58 -0.03 0.41 1.42
N SER A 59 -0.89 1.43 1.47
CA SER A 59 -0.84 2.47 2.51
C SER A 59 -1.32 1.98 3.87
N PHE A 60 -2.24 1.01 3.89
CA PHE A 60 -2.75 0.42 5.12
C PHE A 60 -2.98 -1.09 4.94
N VAL A 61 -1.92 -1.86 5.23
CA VAL A 61 -1.90 -3.33 5.05
C VAL A 61 -2.93 -4.05 5.91
N HIS A 62 -3.18 -3.56 7.13
CA HIS A 62 -4.08 -4.21 8.06
C HIS A 62 -5.50 -4.34 7.50
N ALA A 63 -6.04 -3.30 6.87
CA ALA A 63 -7.36 -3.38 6.21
C ALA A 63 -7.38 -4.40 5.07
N PHE A 64 -6.29 -4.50 4.30
CA PHE A 64 -6.18 -5.48 3.22
C PHE A 64 -6.19 -6.92 3.76
N LEU A 65 -5.38 -7.20 4.80
CA LEU A 65 -5.33 -8.52 5.44
C LEU A 65 -6.67 -8.90 6.06
N THR A 66 -7.33 -7.97 6.75
CA THR A 66 -8.68 -8.18 7.29
C THR A 66 -9.69 -8.47 6.18
N GLY A 67 -9.63 -7.73 5.06
CA GLY A 67 -10.47 -8.01 3.88
C GLY A 67 -10.19 -9.38 3.26
N ALA A 68 -8.93 -9.81 3.22
CA ALA A 68 -8.55 -11.14 2.76
C ALA A 68 -9.11 -12.24 3.67
N MET A 69 -8.98 -12.11 5.00
CA MET A 69 -9.59 -13.03 5.97
C MET A 69 -11.11 -13.07 5.84
N GLN A 70 -11.76 -11.91 5.68
CA GLN A 70 -13.21 -11.83 5.48
C GLN A 70 -13.65 -12.57 4.20
N ASN A 71 -12.92 -12.39 3.10
CA ASN A 71 -13.19 -13.08 1.84
C ASN A 71 -13.04 -14.59 1.98
N TYR A 72 -12.02 -15.05 2.71
CA TYR A 72 -11.82 -16.47 3.01
C TYR A 72 -12.96 -17.02 3.90
N ALA A 73 -13.26 -16.34 5.02
CA ALA A 73 -14.34 -16.70 5.94
C ALA A 73 -15.69 -16.89 5.22
N ARG A 74 -16.05 -15.94 4.35
CA ARG A 74 -17.28 -15.99 3.55
C ARG A 74 -17.28 -17.14 2.55
N LYS A 75 -16.15 -17.39 1.88
CA LYS A 75 -16.03 -18.48 0.90
C LYS A 75 -16.22 -19.85 1.54
N TYR A 76 -15.68 -20.06 2.73
CA TYR A 76 -15.70 -21.36 3.43
C TYR A 76 -16.77 -21.46 4.53
N LYS A 77 -17.59 -20.41 4.73
CA LYS A 77 -18.65 -20.35 5.75
C LYS A 77 -18.15 -20.64 7.17
N ILE A 78 -16.98 -20.13 7.51
CA ILE A 78 -16.36 -20.22 8.84
C ILE A 78 -16.38 -18.85 9.50
N SER A 79 -16.44 -18.78 10.83
CA SER A 79 -16.33 -17.50 11.53
C SER A 79 -14.93 -16.90 11.33
N ILE A 80 -14.85 -15.58 11.17
CA ILE A 80 -13.57 -14.88 11.07
C ILE A 80 -12.75 -15.00 12.36
N ASP A 81 -13.38 -15.13 13.52
CA ASP A 81 -12.69 -15.27 14.82
C ASP A 81 -11.96 -16.62 14.96
N ARG A 82 -12.17 -17.55 14.02
CA ARG A 82 -11.47 -18.84 13.95
C ARG A 82 -10.33 -18.84 12.93
N LEU A 83 -10.06 -17.69 12.31
CA LEU A 83 -9.02 -17.54 11.30
C LEU A 83 -7.84 -16.79 11.86
N ASP A 84 -6.65 -17.23 11.47
CA ASP A 84 -5.40 -16.52 11.69
C ASP A 84 -4.47 -16.75 10.49
N PHE A 85 -3.43 -15.94 10.38
CA PHE A 85 -2.36 -16.12 9.41
C PHE A 85 -1.27 -17.00 10.00
N ASP A 86 -0.92 -18.07 9.28
CA ASP A 86 0.25 -18.88 9.54
C ASP A 86 1.41 -18.46 8.61
N PHE A 87 2.64 -18.62 9.08
CA PHE A 87 3.86 -18.15 8.40
C PHE A 87 4.92 -19.26 8.21
N GLU A 88 4.53 -20.52 8.42
CA GLU A 88 5.36 -21.71 8.21
C GLU A 88 5.51 -22.12 6.72
#